data_AF-A0A2T2X858-F1
#
_entry.id   AF-A0A2T2X858-F1
#
_cell.length_a   1.000
_cell.length_b   1.000
_cell.length_c   1.000
_cell.angle_alpha   90.00
_cell.angle_beta   90.00
_cell.angle_gamma   90.00
#
_symmetry.space_group_name_H-M   'P 1'
#
loop_
_entity.id
_entity.type
_entity.pdbx_description
1 polymer ?
#
loop_
_entity_poly.entity_id
_entity_poly.type
_entity_poly.pdbx_seq_one_letter_code
_entity_poly.pdbx_strand_id
1 'polypeptide(L)'
;MNTIHDNKPALSTGTGSIFVDLVFWEPKDTKTEPLVAFLEQTNLGERSQTVQWLTKITVRLSMWKGYYWTDVPDNEWPHAQQDLKTFIVETMRYYQISKTEYDTRAFSVGLAKKVRRKKIRISELEIPQPHRDNPVWWVIVP
;
A
#
# COMPACT_ATOMS: atom_id res chain seq x y z
N MET A 1 15.09 16.48 -11.82
CA MET A 1 14.09 15.49 -11.35
C MET A 1 14.83 14.49 -10.49
N ASN A 2 14.68 14.58 -9.17
CA ASN A 2 15.29 13.61 -8.25
C ASN A 2 14.30 12.45 -8.09
N THR A 3 14.53 11.37 -8.83
CA THR A 3 13.93 10.07 -8.55
C THR A 3 14.36 9.65 -7.15
N ILE A 4 13.41 9.51 -6.23
CA ILE A 4 13.64 8.90 -4.92
C ILE A 4 13.85 7.40 -5.18
N HIS A 5 15.12 7.03 -5.41
CA HIS A 5 15.58 5.66 -5.47
C HIS A 5 16.39 5.40 -4.20
N ASP A 6 15.71 4.98 -3.13
CA ASP A 6 16.42 4.33 -2.04
C ASP A 6 16.57 2.84 -2.36
N ASN A 7 17.82 2.41 -2.30
CA ASN A 7 18.30 1.13 -2.80
C ASN A 7 17.38 -0.04 -2.44
N LYS A 8 16.95 -0.76 -3.47
CA LYS A 8 16.28 -2.06 -3.36
C LYS A 8 17.18 -3.00 -2.52
N PRO A 9 16.72 -3.52 -1.37
CA PRO A 9 17.49 -4.53 -0.63
C PRO A 9 17.70 -5.78 -1.49
N ALA A 10 18.83 -6.46 -1.28
CA ALA A 10 19.22 -7.62 -2.08
C ALA A 10 18.18 -8.75 -2.02
N LEU A 11 17.86 -9.29 -3.19
CA LEU A 11 16.94 -10.41 -3.42
C LEU A 11 17.58 -11.76 -3.03
N SER A 12 17.79 -11.99 -1.74
CA SER A 12 18.11 -13.31 -1.16
C SER A 12 18.10 -13.11 0.35
N THR A 13 17.19 -13.64 1.16
CA THR A 13 16.81 -15.04 1.35
C THR A 13 15.62 -15.06 2.33
N GLY A 14 14.51 -15.75 2.01
CA GLY A 14 13.52 -16.17 3.02
C GLY A 14 12.17 -15.42 3.06
N THR A 15 11.13 -16.11 2.58
CA THR A 15 9.76 -16.22 3.13
C THR A 15 9.15 -15.03 3.89
N GLY A 16 8.25 -14.29 3.20
CA GLY A 16 7.25 -13.41 3.80
C GLY A 16 7.12 -12.06 3.09
N SER A 17 5.91 -11.66 2.72
CA SER A 17 5.65 -10.33 2.15
C SER A 17 5.62 -9.29 3.27
N ILE A 18 6.69 -8.49 3.39
CA ILE A 18 6.78 -7.35 4.33
C ILE A 18 6.15 -6.06 3.76
N PHE A 19 5.54 -6.13 2.56
CA PHE A 19 5.11 -4.98 1.79
C PHE A 19 3.59 -4.92 1.64
N VAL A 20 3.09 -3.70 1.57
CA VAL A 20 1.74 -3.35 1.15
C VAL A 20 1.83 -2.60 -0.18
N ASP A 21 1.23 -3.14 -1.24
CA ASP A 21 1.06 -2.41 -2.51
C ASP A 21 -0.34 -1.80 -2.59
N LEU A 22 -0.37 -0.51 -2.85
CA LEU A 22 -1.57 0.26 -3.14
C LEU A 22 -1.55 0.67 -4.61
N VAL A 23 -2.57 0.28 -5.37
CA VAL A 23 -2.70 0.64 -6.79
C VAL A 23 -3.94 1.51 -6.97
N PHE A 24 -3.74 2.80 -7.18
CA PHE A 24 -4.78 3.78 -7.45
C PHE A 24 -5.02 3.86 -8.96
N TRP A 25 -6.24 3.53 -9.41
CA TRP A 25 -6.57 3.47 -10.84
C TRP A 25 -7.16 4.77 -11.36
N GLU A 26 -6.73 5.15 -12.56
CA GLU A 26 -7.26 6.27 -13.35
C GLU A 26 -7.31 7.58 -12.54
N PRO A 27 -6.18 8.03 -11.97
CA PRO A 27 -6.15 9.31 -11.27
C PRO A 27 -6.49 10.45 -12.24
N LYS A 28 -7.42 11.33 -11.84
CA LYS A 28 -7.79 12.49 -12.66
C LYS A 28 -6.75 13.62 -12.66
N ASP A 29 -5.87 13.62 -11.66
CA ASP A 29 -4.71 14.52 -11.58
C ASP A 29 -3.43 13.68 -11.59
N THR A 30 -2.37 14.19 -12.21
CA THR A 30 -1.07 13.54 -12.30
C THR A 30 0.00 14.16 -11.39
N LYS A 31 -0.33 15.23 -10.66
CA LYS A 31 0.57 15.86 -9.69
C LYS A 31 0.95 14.91 -8.57
N THR A 32 2.22 14.91 -8.17
CA THR A 32 2.75 13.99 -7.15
C THR A 32 2.85 14.63 -5.77
N GLU A 33 2.86 15.96 -5.68
CA GLU A 33 3.00 16.72 -4.44
C GLU A 33 1.92 16.37 -3.40
N PRO A 34 0.63 16.24 -3.77
CA PRO A 34 -0.42 15.84 -2.82
C PRO A 34 -0.18 14.43 -2.25
N LEU A 35 0.25 13.49 -3.09
CA LEU A 35 0.54 12.12 -2.66
C LEU A 35 1.68 12.08 -1.62
N VAL A 36 2.75 12.84 -1.86
CA VAL A 36 3.87 12.95 -0.91
C VAL A 36 3.38 13.55 0.42
N ALA A 37 2.59 14.62 0.36
CA ALA A 37 2.01 15.22 1.55
C ALA A 37 1.12 14.24 2.34
N PHE A 38 0.31 13.43 1.66
CA PHE A 38 -0.51 12.41 2.33
C PHE A 38 0.34 11.32 2.99
N LEU A 39 1.43 10.88 2.35
CA LEU A 39 2.36 9.91 2.94
C LEU A 39 3.03 10.45 4.21
N GLU A 40 3.43 11.72 4.21
CA GLU A 40 4.02 12.39 5.37
C GLU A 40 3.00 12.55 6.50
N GLN A 41 1.78 13.00 6.17
CA GLN A 41 0.68 13.15 7.14
C GLN A 41 0.25 11.84 7.80
N THR A 42 0.43 10.71 7.11
CA THR A 42 0.02 9.37 7.59
C THR A 42 1.17 8.51 8.11
N ASN A 43 2.35 9.08 8.36
CA ASN A 43 3.55 8.32 8.79
C ASN A 43 3.95 7.17 7.84
N LEU A 44 3.45 7.16 6.60
CA LEU A 44 3.69 6.09 5.62
C LEU A 44 4.91 6.37 4.72
N GLY A 45 5.51 7.57 4.82
CA GLY A 45 6.61 7.99 3.97
C GLY A 45 7.93 7.23 4.19
N GLU A 46 8.17 6.72 5.41
CA GLU A 46 9.48 6.25 5.89
C GLU A 46 10.21 5.27 4.96
N ARG A 47 9.48 4.32 4.34
CA ARG A 47 9.99 3.45 3.27
C ARG A 47 8.92 3.16 2.23
N SER A 48 8.50 4.23 1.57
CA SER A 48 7.57 4.18 0.46
C SER A 48 8.28 4.26 -0.89
N GLN A 49 7.77 3.52 -1.88
CA GLN A 49 8.16 3.67 -3.28
C GLN A 49 6.91 4.00 -4.10
N THR A 50 6.95 5.11 -4.82
CA THR A 50 5.88 5.49 -5.73
C THR A 50 6.31 5.31 -7.18
N VAL A 51 5.47 4.65 -7.98
CA VAL A 51 5.62 4.53 -9.43
C VAL A 51 4.36 5.04 -10.10
N GLN A 52 4.50 6.05 -10.93
CA GLN A 52 3.41 6.61 -11.72
C GLN A 52 3.42 6.03 -13.13
N TRP A 53 2.24 5.64 -13.58
CA TRP A 53 1.93 5.20 -14.93
C TRP A 53 0.85 6.13 -15.49
N LEU A 54 0.69 6.15 -16.82
CA LEU A 54 -0.34 6.96 -17.48
C LEU A 54 -1.75 6.77 -16.89
N THR A 55 -2.07 5.57 -16.42
CA THR A 55 -3.41 5.20 -15.92
C THR A 55 -3.42 4.76 -14.46
N LYS A 56 -2.29 4.80 -13.75
CA LYS A 56 -2.21 4.28 -12.38
C LYS A 56 -1.13 4.99 -11.56
N ILE A 57 -1.35 5.06 -10.26
CA ILE A 57 -0.29 5.34 -9.28
C ILE A 57 -0.14 4.09 -8.42
N THR A 58 1.07 3.55 -8.33
CA THR A 58 1.40 2.44 -7.43
C THR A 58 2.26 2.94 -6.30
N VAL A 59 1.84 2.70 -5.07
CA VAL A 59 2.59 3.02 -3.86
C VAL A 59 2.87 1.73 -3.12
N ARG A 60 4.16 1.41 -2.97
CA ARG A 60 4.63 0.28 -2.19
C ARG A 60 5.11 0.78 -0.84
N LEU A 61 4.52 0.26 0.23
CA LEU A 61 4.87 0.59 1.61
C LEU A 61 5.59 -0.59 2.23
N SER A 62 6.75 -0.35 2.83
CA SER A 62 7.57 -1.40 3.45
C SER A 62 7.56 -1.33 4.97
N MET A 63 7.44 -0.12 5.51
CA MET A 63 7.53 0.13 6.95
C MET A 63 6.52 1.18 7.38
N TRP A 64 6.20 1.13 8.67
CA TRP A 64 5.45 2.14 9.40
C TRP A 64 6.10 2.33 10.77
N LYS A 65 6.58 3.55 11.04
CA LYS A 65 7.22 3.95 12.31
C LYS A 65 8.29 2.97 12.81
N GLY A 66 9.25 2.62 11.96
CA GLY A 66 10.34 1.71 12.32
C GLY A 66 9.99 0.21 12.31
N TYR A 67 8.71 -0.16 12.10
CA TYR A 67 8.29 -1.56 11.98
C TYR A 67 8.05 -1.95 10.52
N TYR A 68 8.48 -3.14 10.12
CA TYR A 68 7.98 -3.75 8.88
C TYR A 68 6.49 -4.06 9.02
N TRP A 69 5.72 -3.96 7.94
CA TRP A 69 4.27 -4.16 7.99
C TRP A 69 3.84 -5.52 8.57
N THR A 70 4.63 -6.59 8.37
CA THR A 70 4.34 -7.91 8.95
C THR A 70 4.69 -8.02 10.43
N ASP A 71 5.52 -7.11 10.92
CA ASP A 71 6.15 -7.17 12.23
C ASP A 71 5.66 -6.00 13.12
N VAL A 72 4.62 -5.27 12.68
CA VAL A 72 3.94 -4.26 13.51
C VAL A 72 3.35 -4.96 14.73
N PRO A 73 3.65 -4.48 15.96
CA PRO A 73 3.07 -5.05 17.17
C PRO A 73 1.54 -4.96 17.21
N ASP A 74 0.88 -5.96 17.78
CA ASP A 74 -0.60 -6.01 17.87
C ASP A 74 -1.21 -4.77 18.54
N ASN A 75 -0.52 -4.19 19.52
CA ASN A 75 -0.96 -2.97 20.20
C ASN A 75 -0.82 -1.71 19.33
N GLU A 76 0.06 -1.73 18.33
CA GLU A 76 0.29 -0.63 17.39
C GLU A 76 -0.55 -0.79 16.11
N TRP A 77 -1.01 -2.00 15.81
CA TRP A 77 -1.76 -2.31 14.60
C TRP A 77 -2.99 -1.40 14.37
N PRO A 78 -3.83 -1.07 15.37
CA PRO A 78 -4.96 -0.17 15.16
C PRO A 78 -4.55 1.22 14.64
N HIS A 79 -3.39 1.72 15.06
CA HIS A 79 -2.85 3.00 14.60
C HIS A 79 -2.34 2.90 13.16
N ALA A 80 -1.57 1.86 12.84
CA ALA A 80 -1.09 1.61 11.49
C ALA A 80 -2.25 1.40 10.49
N GLN A 81 -3.30 0.68 10.91
CA GLN A 81 -4.53 0.48 10.15
C GLN A 81 -5.23 1.81 9.86
N GLN A 82 -5.33 2.70 10.86
CA GLN A 82 -5.96 4.00 10.71
C GLN A 82 -5.17 4.93 9.78
N ASP A 83 -3.85 4.98 9.90
CA ASP A 83 -2.96 5.76 9.03
C ASP A 83 -3.11 5.30 7.57
N LEU A 84 -3.11 3.99 7.34
CA LEU A 84 -3.29 3.39 6.03
C LEU A 84 -4.68 3.67 5.43
N LYS A 85 -5.74 3.54 6.24
CA LYS A 85 -7.11 3.87 5.82
C LYS A 85 -7.23 5.35 5.46
N THR A 86 -6.67 6.23 6.28
CA THR A 86 -6.66 7.67 6.04
C THR A 86 -5.96 7.99 4.73
N PHE A 87 -4.78 7.41 4.49
CA PHE A 87 -4.05 7.59 3.25
C PHE A 87 -4.85 7.17 2.01
N ILE A 88 -5.49 5.99 2.06
CA ILE A 88 -6.32 5.50 0.95
C ILE A 88 -7.50 6.45 0.70
N VAL A 89 -8.21 6.86 1.74
CA VAL A 89 -9.36 7.77 1.64
C VAL A 89 -8.96 9.12 1.03
N GLU A 90 -7.91 9.74 1.57
CA GLU A 90 -7.42 11.04 1.13
C GLU A 90 -6.94 11.00 -0.33
N THR A 91 -6.19 9.96 -0.68
CA THR A 91 -5.72 9.76 -2.06
C THR A 91 -6.88 9.52 -3.01
N MET A 92 -7.84 8.66 -2.65
CA MET A 92 -9.01 8.39 -3.49
C MET A 92 -9.86 9.63 -3.70
N ARG A 93 -10.06 10.44 -2.64
CA ARG A 93 -10.82 11.68 -2.69
C ARG A 93 -10.15 12.72 -3.58
N TYR A 94 -8.86 12.98 -3.37
CA TYR A 94 -8.12 14.01 -4.10
C TYR A 94 -8.04 13.69 -5.59
N TYR A 95 -7.60 12.47 -5.93
CA TYR A 95 -7.42 12.06 -7.32
C TYR A 95 -8.70 11.55 -7.99
N GLN A 96 -9.85 11.59 -7.29
CA GLN A 96 -11.16 11.10 -7.75
C GLN A 96 -11.13 9.65 -8.25
N ILE A 97 -10.46 8.79 -7.50
CA ILE A 97 -10.23 7.38 -7.83
C ILE A 97 -11.51 6.57 -7.58
N SER A 98 -12.00 5.92 -8.63
CA SER A 98 -13.16 5.02 -8.52
C SER A 98 -12.81 3.65 -7.93
N LYS A 99 -11.51 3.33 -7.88
CA LYS A 99 -11.01 2.01 -7.54
C LYS A 99 -9.54 2.04 -7.08
N THR A 100 -9.29 1.51 -5.89
CA THR A 100 -7.94 1.23 -5.38
C THR A 100 -7.77 -0.28 -5.18
N GLU A 101 -6.60 -0.82 -5.44
CA GLU A 101 -6.26 -2.18 -5.03
C GLU A 101 -5.33 -2.14 -3.83
N TYR A 102 -5.67 -2.90 -2.79
CA TYR A 102 -4.79 -3.20 -1.66
C TYR A 102 -4.29 -4.63 -1.86
N ASP A 103 -3.00 -4.76 -2.11
CA ASP A 103 -2.38 -6.00 -2.51
C ASP A 103 -1.13 -6.27 -1.69
N THR A 104 -1.14 -7.36 -0.92
CA THR A 104 0.03 -7.80 -0.15
C THR A 104 0.75 -8.97 -0.84
N ARG A 105 0.36 -9.33 -2.07
CA ARG A 105 0.88 -10.48 -2.82
C ARG A 105 2.17 -10.20 -3.58
N ALA A 106 2.63 -8.94 -3.64
CA ALA A 106 3.71 -8.53 -4.54
C ALA A 106 5.11 -8.97 -4.07
N PHE A 107 5.28 -10.27 -3.89
CA PHE A 107 6.47 -10.99 -4.30
C PHE A 107 6.01 -12.30 -4.94
N SER A 108 6.12 -12.41 -6.26
CA SER A 108 6.32 -13.72 -6.86
C SER A 108 6.84 -13.63 -8.28
N VAL A 109 8.08 -14.08 -8.47
CA VAL A 109 8.30 -15.02 -9.56
C VAL A 109 7.74 -16.34 -9.03
N GLY A 110 6.48 -16.63 -9.38
CA GLY A 110 5.75 -17.82 -8.94
C GLY A 110 4.51 -17.52 -8.09
N LEU A 111 3.46 -17.03 -8.74
CA LEU A 111 2.07 -16.88 -8.27
C LEU A 111 1.50 -18.19 -7.67
N ALA A 112 2.09 -18.73 -6.61
CA ALA A 112 1.76 -20.07 -6.13
C ALA A 112 0.49 -20.07 -5.26
N LYS A 113 0.28 -19.04 -4.43
CA LYS A 113 -0.91 -18.95 -3.58
C LYS A 113 -2.01 -18.15 -4.28
N LYS A 114 -3.05 -18.86 -4.73
CA LYS A 114 -4.28 -18.23 -5.23
C LYS A 114 -4.97 -17.47 -4.10
N VAL A 115 -4.81 -16.15 -4.08
CA VAL A 115 -5.58 -15.26 -3.19
C VAL A 115 -6.83 -14.81 -3.93
N ARG A 116 -7.99 -15.03 -3.32
CA ARG A 116 -9.26 -14.57 -3.90
C ARG A 116 -9.33 -13.05 -3.80
N ARG A 117 -9.48 -12.41 -4.96
CA ARG A 117 -9.80 -10.99 -5.06
C ARG A 117 -11.16 -10.72 -4.41
N LYS A 118 -11.21 -9.81 -3.43
CA LYS A 118 -12.48 -9.37 -2.80
C LYS A 118 -12.74 -7.90 -3.10
N LYS A 119 -14.01 -7.53 -3.28
CA LYS A 119 -14.44 -6.13 -3.40
C LYS A 119 -14.98 -5.67 -2.06
N ILE A 120 -14.53 -4.52 -1.57
CA ILE A 120 -14.88 -3.94 -0.28
C ILE A 120 -15.15 -2.44 -0.48
N ARG A 121 -16.17 -1.90 0.19
CA ARG A 121 -16.44 -0.45 0.20
C ARG A 121 -15.52 0.25 1.19
N ILE A 122 -15.15 1.50 0.91
CA ILE A 122 -14.28 2.27 1.81
C ILE A 122 -14.88 2.44 3.20
N SER A 123 -16.22 2.53 3.29
CA SER A 123 -16.98 2.59 4.54
C SER A 123 -16.86 1.31 5.39
N GLU A 124 -16.62 0.17 4.75
CA GLU A 124 -16.51 -1.17 5.35
C GLU A 124 -15.04 -1.63 5.44
N LEU A 125 -14.09 -0.73 5.13
CA LEU A 125 -12.68 -1.10 5.07
C LEU A 125 -12.12 -1.30 6.48
N GLU A 126 -11.85 -2.56 6.80
CA GLU A 126 -11.09 -3.01 7.96
C GLU A 126 -9.83 -3.71 7.45
N ILE A 127 -8.69 -3.01 7.40
CA ILE A 127 -7.47 -3.57 6.80
C ILE A 127 -6.89 -4.60 7.78
N PRO A 128 -6.70 -5.87 7.40
CA PRO A 128 -6.10 -6.86 8.27
C PRO A 128 -4.59 -6.64 8.31
N GLN A 129 -3.97 -7.02 9.42
CA GLN A 129 -2.53 -7.04 9.53
C GLN A 129 -1.94 -7.94 8.42
N PRO A 130 -1.00 -7.42 7.61
CA PRO A 130 -0.29 -8.25 6.65
C PRO A 130 0.43 -9.37 7.38
N HIS A 131 0.06 -10.62 7.07
CA HIS A 131 0.80 -11.79 7.57
C HIS A 131 1.46 -12.51 6.41
N ARG A 132 2.68 -12.99 6.66
CA ARG A 132 3.50 -13.74 5.69
C ARG A 132 2.72 -14.92 5.08
N ASP A 133 1.88 -15.57 5.87
CA ASP A 133 1.12 -16.75 5.45
C ASP A 133 -0.31 -16.44 4.97
N ASN A 134 -0.78 -15.21 5.07
CA ASN A 134 -2.16 -14.85 4.71
C ASN A 134 -2.21 -13.60 3.82
N PRO A 135 -1.69 -13.68 2.58
CA PRO A 135 -1.74 -12.56 1.65
C PRO A 135 -3.19 -12.23 1.26
N VAL A 136 -3.43 -10.94 1.08
CA VAL A 136 -4.71 -10.31 0.82
C VAL A 136 -4.67 -9.55 -0.50
N TRP A 137 -5.76 -9.65 -1.28
CA TRP A 137 -5.97 -8.83 -2.48
C TRP A 137 -7.39 -8.28 -2.52
N TRP A 138 -7.51 -6.99 -2.27
CA TRP A 138 -8.76 -6.28 -2.21
C TRP A 138 -8.89 -5.23 -3.29
N VAL A 139 -10.12 -5.02 -3.72
CA VAL A 139 -10.56 -3.91 -4.55
C VAL A 139 -11.42 -3.03 -3.68
N ILE A 140 -10.86 -1.89 -3.32
CA ILE A 140 -11.50 -0.88 -2.51
C ILE A 140 -12.21 0.06 -3.47
N VAL A 141 -13.50 0.24 -3.26
CA VAL A 141 -14.33 1.21 -3.99
C VAL A 141 -14.89 2.24 -3.01
N PRO A 142 -15.22 3.46 -3.48
CA PRO A 142 -15.92 4.45 -2.67
C PRO A 142 -17.20 3.91 -2.02
#